data_AF-A0AA40EF57-F1
#
_entry.id   AF-A0AA40EF57-F1
#
_cell.length_a   1.000
_cell.length_b   1.000
_cell.length_c   1.000
_cell.angle_alpha   90.00
_cell.angle_beta   90.00
_cell.angle_gamma   90.00
#
_symmetry.space_group_name_H-M   'P 1'
#
loop_
_entity.id
_entity.type
_entity.pdbx_description
1 polymer ?
#
loop_
_entity_poly.entity_id
_entity_poly.type
_entity_poly.pdbx_seq_one_letter_code
_entity_poly.pdbx_strand_id
1 'polypeptide(L)'
;METTVGVASPPYRKFLGQCRRWSRTTWRSNACSLFTDRSVYISQPYCVYAVFLTSLTNFAAVVDPALVYLLKQSLWFAAYPRLAMGSLVAWILFSKAVKVFAYLRRHPQDIWLFPVQVCWGYFHSLIKLWALLTFWDGAWSGRDLSAVPVDKGRRSQSTSP
;
A
#
# COMPACT_ATOMS: atom_id res chain seq x y z
N MET A 1 -27.21 -0.49 -10.82
CA MET A 1 -26.97 0.96 -10.65
C MET A 1 -25.49 1.16 -10.38
N GLU A 2 -24.69 1.41 -11.42
CA GLU A 2 -23.29 1.79 -11.26
C GLU A 2 -23.22 3.30 -11.05
N THR A 3 -22.68 3.72 -9.91
CA THR A 3 -22.44 5.13 -9.60
C THR A 3 -21.21 5.62 -10.36
N THR A 4 -21.37 5.94 -11.65
CA THR A 4 -20.36 6.64 -12.44
C THR A 4 -20.32 8.12 -12.04
N VAL A 5 -19.84 8.40 -10.84
CA VAL A 5 -19.66 9.78 -10.36
C VAL A 5 -18.47 10.40 -11.11
N GLY A 6 -18.76 11.11 -12.20
CA GLY A 6 -17.91 12.11 -12.86
C GLY A 6 -16.44 11.69 -13.05
N VAL A 7 -16.17 10.82 -14.03
CA VAL A 7 -14.80 10.49 -14.43
C VAL A 7 -14.65 10.61 -15.93
N ALA A 8 -13.86 11.58 -16.40
CA ALA A 8 -13.43 11.62 -17.80
C ALA A 8 -12.37 10.52 -18.11
N SER A 9 -11.75 9.94 -17.08
CA SER A 9 -10.71 8.92 -17.17
C SER A 9 -11.22 7.48 -16.96
N PRO A 10 -10.57 6.46 -17.56
CA PRO A 10 -10.90 5.05 -17.34
C PRO A 10 -10.89 4.63 -15.86
N PRO A 11 -11.76 3.68 -15.44
CA PRO A 11 -11.94 3.29 -14.03
C PRO A 11 -10.66 2.77 -13.37
N TYR A 12 -9.83 2.01 -14.11
CA TYR A 12 -8.55 1.49 -13.59
C TYR A 12 -7.58 2.62 -13.22
N ARG A 13 -7.57 3.76 -13.94
CA ARG A 13 -6.71 4.90 -13.63
C ARG A 13 -7.14 5.57 -12.33
N LYS A 14 -8.45 5.68 -12.11
CA LYS A 14 -8.99 6.17 -10.83
C LYS A 14 -8.62 5.27 -9.68
N PHE A 15 -8.79 3.96 -9.83
CA PHE A 15 -8.44 2.98 -8.81
C PHE A 15 -6.96 3.09 -8.42
N LEU A 16 -6.03 3.06 -9.39
CA LEU A 16 -4.59 3.20 -9.13
C LEU A 16 -4.25 4.56 -8.52
N GLY A 17 -4.92 5.63 -8.96
CA GLY A 17 -4.78 6.96 -8.37
C GLY A 17 -5.19 7.00 -6.90
N GLN A 18 -6.27 6.31 -6.52
CA GLN A 18 -6.68 6.18 -5.12
C GLN A 18 -5.70 5.33 -4.31
N CYS A 19 -5.23 4.19 -4.83
CA CYS A 19 -4.21 3.37 -4.17
C CYS A 19 -2.95 4.20 -3.87
N ARG A 20 -2.47 4.97 -4.85
CA ARG A 20 -1.31 5.86 -4.68
C ARG A 20 -1.57 6.92 -3.60
N ARG A 21 -2.74 7.55 -3.62
CA ARG A 21 -3.14 8.57 -2.63
C ARG A 21 -3.15 7.98 -1.22
N TRP A 22 -3.82 6.85 -1.02
CA TRP A 22 -3.88 6.17 0.26
C TRP A 22 -2.49 5.79 0.76
N SER A 23 -1.63 5.27 -0.12
CA SER A 23 -0.26 4.96 0.27
C SER A 23 0.54 6.20 0.70
N ARG A 24 0.41 7.34 0.00
CA ARG A 24 1.09 8.59 0.40
C ARG A 24 0.58 9.09 1.76
N THR A 25 -0.73 9.03 2.00
CA THR A 25 -1.29 9.43 3.29
C THR A 25 -0.82 8.54 4.42
N THR A 26 -0.72 7.23 4.19
CA THR A 26 -0.14 6.29 5.17
C THR A 26 1.30 6.69 5.50
N TRP A 27 2.14 6.93 4.49
CA TRP A 27 3.53 7.34 4.72
C TRP A 27 3.64 8.61 5.56
N ARG A 28 2.86 9.64 5.22
CA ARG A 28 2.90 10.92 5.93
C ARG A 28 2.40 10.79 7.36
N SER A 29 1.18 10.26 7.52
CA SER A 29 0.50 10.22 8.82
C SER A 29 1.18 9.23 9.76
N ASN A 30 1.47 8.01 9.30
CA ASN A 30 2.06 6.99 10.16
C ASN A 30 3.48 7.35 10.60
N ALA A 31 4.29 7.92 9.69
CA ALA A 31 5.64 8.37 10.04
C ALA A 31 5.59 9.56 11.01
N CYS A 32 4.69 10.53 10.80
CA CYS A 32 4.51 11.65 11.74
C CYS A 32 4.12 11.15 13.14
N SER A 33 3.16 10.22 13.24
CA SER A 33 2.75 9.62 14.51
C SER A 33 3.90 8.87 15.21
N LEU A 34 4.69 8.10 14.46
CA LEU A 34 5.82 7.32 14.99
C LEU A 34 7.02 8.18 15.41
N PHE A 35 7.40 9.18 14.61
CA PHE A 35 8.67 9.88 14.79
C PHE A 35 8.53 11.24 15.47
N THR A 36 7.45 11.97 15.16
CA THR A 36 7.21 13.33 15.64
C THR A 36 6.35 13.35 16.89
N ASP A 37 5.14 12.77 16.82
CA ASP A 37 4.17 12.84 17.91
C ASP A 37 4.53 11.90 19.08
N ARG A 38 4.85 10.63 18.78
CA ARG A 38 5.23 9.58 19.75
C ARG A 38 4.17 9.27 20.82
N SER A 39 3.07 10.01 20.88
CA SER A 39 1.92 9.75 21.76
C SER A 39 1.36 8.33 21.60
N VAL A 40 1.43 7.77 20.38
CA VAL A 40 0.96 6.43 20.01
C VAL A 40 1.66 5.29 20.75
N TYR A 41 2.90 5.48 21.21
CA TYR A 41 3.61 4.44 21.98
C TYR A 41 2.99 4.23 23.35
N ILE A 42 2.45 5.29 23.94
CA ILE A 42 1.84 5.25 25.28
C ILE A 42 0.36 4.89 25.16
N SER A 43 -0.36 5.50 24.22
CA SER A 43 -1.81 5.31 24.10
C SER A 43 -2.20 3.99 23.43
N GLN A 44 -1.45 3.55 22.42
CA GLN A 44 -1.81 2.39 21.58
C GLN A 44 -0.59 1.55 21.18
N PRO A 45 0.15 0.97 22.13
CA PRO A 45 1.38 0.22 21.85
C PRO A 45 1.15 -0.99 20.93
N TYR A 46 -0.01 -1.64 21.01
CA TYR A 46 -0.34 -2.75 20.11
C TYR A 46 -0.47 -2.28 18.66
N CYS A 47 -1.05 -1.09 18.42
CA CYS A 47 -1.16 -0.53 17.08
C CYS A 47 0.22 -0.17 16.52
N VAL A 48 1.14 0.30 17.36
CA VAL A 48 2.54 0.55 16.95
C VAL A 48 3.14 -0.68 16.28
N TYR A 49 3.01 -1.84 16.93
CA TYR A 49 3.46 -3.10 16.34
C TYR A 49 2.63 -3.51 15.12
N ALA A 50 1.32 -3.64 15.27
CA ALA A 50 0.47 -4.30 14.27
C ALA A 50 0.14 -3.45 13.04
N VAL A 51 0.21 -2.11 13.13
CA VAL A 51 -0.22 -1.19 12.07
C VAL A 51 0.94 -0.31 11.61
N PHE A 52 1.62 0.38 12.54
CA PHE A 52 2.63 1.36 12.16
C PHE A 52 3.91 0.68 11.66
N LEU A 53 4.50 -0.23 12.44
CA LEU A 53 5.71 -0.96 12.04
C LEU A 53 5.46 -1.91 10.86
N THR A 54 4.30 -2.58 10.82
CA THR A 54 3.92 -3.40 9.67
C THR A 54 3.74 -2.55 8.42
N SER A 55 3.24 -1.32 8.51
CA SER A 55 3.10 -0.45 7.32
C SER A 55 4.46 -0.09 6.69
N LEU A 56 5.53 0.01 7.49
CA LEU A 56 6.90 0.27 7.04
C LEU A 56 7.58 -0.98 6.45
N THR A 57 7.20 -2.17 6.92
CA THR A 57 7.86 -3.44 6.55
C THR A 57 7.07 -4.28 5.54
N ASN A 58 5.83 -3.92 5.24
CA ASN A 58 4.96 -4.64 4.29
C ASN A 58 5.26 -4.24 2.83
N PHE A 59 6.53 -4.40 2.44
CA PHE A 59 7.05 -4.27 1.08
C PHE A 59 7.45 -5.65 0.57
N ALA A 60 6.49 -6.42 0.04
CA ALA A 60 6.77 -7.76 -0.48
C ALA A 60 7.91 -7.76 -1.52
N ALA A 61 7.97 -6.74 -2.39
CA ALA A 61 9.05 -6.60 -3.36
C ALA A 61 10.45 -6.31 -2.76
N VAL A 62 10.54 -5.90 -1.49
CA VAL A 62 11.82 -5.65 -0.80
C VAL A 62 12.14 -6.80 0.16
N VAL A 63 11.15 -7.23 0.95
CA VAL A 63 11.30 -8.27 1.97
C VAL A 63 11.54 -9.64 1.34
N ASP A 64 10.81 -10.01 0.29
CA ASP A 64 10.93 -11.35 -0.27
C ASP A 64 12.32 -11.58 -0.93
N PRO A 65 12.89 -10.61 -1.70
CA PRO A 65 14.29 -10.72 -2.16
C PRO A 65 15.31 -10.70 -1.02
N ALA A 66 15.09 -9.91 0.03
CA ALA A 66 15.97 -9.88 1.20
C ALA A 66 16.00 -11.24 1.92
N LEU A 67 14.83 -11.89 2.07
CA LEU A 67 14.74 -13.25 2.62
C LEU A 67 15.49 -14.27 1.75
N VAL A 68 15.37 -14.17 0.43
CA VAL A 68 16.12 -15.03 -0.50
C VAL A 68 17.63 -14.80 -0.37
N TYR A 69 18.06 -13.54 -0.25
CA TYR A 69 19.48 -13.20 -0.05
C TYR A 69 20.02 -13.77 1.26
N LEU A 70 19.30 -13.57 2.37
CA LEU A 70 19.70 -14.11 3.68
C LEU A 70 19.73 -15.65 3.67
N LEU A 71 18.77 -16.30 3.01
CA LEU A 71 18.77 -17.75 2.88
C LEU A 71 20.02 -18.24 2.12
N LYS A 72 20.41 -17.57 1.04
CA LYS A 72 21.61 -17.94 0.26
C LYS A 72 22.89 -17.86 1.07
N GLN A 73 22.94 -17.00 2.10
CA GLN A 73 24.08 -16.91 3.02
C GLN A 73 24.06 -17.98 4.12
N SER A 74 22.98 -18.73 4.28
CA SER A 74 22.87 -19.74 5.32
C SER A 74 23.64 -21.03 4.98
N LEU A 75 24.18 -21.68 6.01
CA LEU A 75 24.80 -23.01 5.90
C LEU A 75 23.82 -24.06 5.37
N TRP A 76 22.53 -23.88 5.65
CA TRP A 76 21.48 -24.79 5.19
C TRP A 76 21.28 -24.75 3.67
N PHE A 77 21.40 -23.57 3.05
CA PHE A 77 21.37 -23.45 1.59
C PHE A 77 22.59 -24.10 0.92
N ALA A 78 23.76 -24.04 1.56
CA ALA A 78 24.96 -24.71 1.07
C ALA A 78 24.81 -26.25 1.08
N ALA A 79 24.17 -26.80 2.12
CA ALA A 79 23.93 -28.24 2.22
C ALA A 79 22.79 -28.73 1.30
N TYR A 80 21.67 -27.98 1.23
CA TYR A 80 20.45 -28.42 0.54
C TYR A 80 19.77 -27.27 -0.24
N PRO A 81 20.35 -26.80 -1.34
CA PRO A 81 19.89 -25.57 -2.01
C PRO A 81 18.44 -25.67 -2.53
N ARG A 82 18.03 -26.82 -3.08
CA ARG A 82 16.68 -27.04 -3.63
C ARG A 82 15.62 -27.10 -2.53
N LEU A 83 15.89 -27.81 -1.44
CA LEU A 83 14.99 -27.93 -0.29
C LEU A 83 14.86 -26.61 0.45
N ALA A 84 15.98 -25.92 0.69
CA ALA A 84 16.00 -24.60 1.32
C ALA A 84 15.16 -23.61 0.51
N MET A 85 15.38 -23.51 -0.81
CA MET A 85 14.61 -22.63 -1.69
C MET A 85 13.12 -23.02 -1.74
N GLY A 86 12.82 -24.31 -1.91
CA GLY A 86 11.44 -24.80 -1.95
C GLY A 86 10.68 -24.52 -0.64
N SER A 87 11.34 -24.68 0.50
CA SER A 87 10.78 -24.38 1.81
C SER A 87 10.49 -22.90 2.00
N LEU A 88 11.38 -22.01 1.53
CA LEU A 88 11.17 -20.57 1.59
C LEU A 88 10.02 -20.13 0.69
N VAL A 89 9.95 -20.63 -0.54
CA VAL A 89 8.83 -20.35 -1.45
C VAL A 89 7.51 -20.84 -0.85
N ALA A 90 7.48 -22.07 -0.33
CA ALA A 90 6.31 -22.62 0.35
C ALA A 90 5.90 -21.76 1.55
N TRP A 91 6.87 -21.31 2.35
CA TRP A 91 6.63 -20.42 3.49
C TRP A 91 6.05 -19.07 3.09
N ILE A 92 6.60 -18.44 2.05
CA ILE A 92 6.09 -17.18 1.51
C ILE A 92 4.66 -17.36 1.01
N LEU A 93 4.38 -18.40 0.23
CA LEU A 93 3.02 -18.68 -0.27
C LEU A 93 2.05 -18.98 0.87
N PHE A 94 2.47 -19.77 1.87
CA PHE A 94 1.67 -20.08 3.05
C PHE A 94 1.27 -18.81 3.82
N SER A 95 2.23 -17.91 4.07
CA SER A 95 1.95 -16.65 4.78
C SER A 95 0.93 -15.76 4.04
N LYS A 96 0.93 -15.79 2.71
CA LYS A 96 -0.05 -15.06 1.88
C LYS A 96 -1.40 -15.80 1.85
N ALA A 97 -1.39 -17.14 1.85
CA ALA A 97 -2.59 -17.97 1.91
C ALA A 97 -3.38 -17.77 3.21
N VAL A 98 -2.71 -17.62 4.35
CA VAL A 98 -3.37 -17.37 5.66
C VAL A 98 -4.30 -16.16 5.60
N LYS A 99 -3.90 -15.08 4.89
CA LYS A 99 -4.74 -13.87 4.74
C LYS A 99 -6.04 -14.13 4.00
N VAL A 100 -6.02 -15.00 3.00
CA VAL A 100 -7.17 -15.27 2.12
C VAL A 100 -7.94 -16.51 2.58
N PHE A 101 -7.41 -17.28 3.53
CA PHE A 101 -7.97 -18.56 3.97
C PHE A 101 -9.43 -18.46 4.41
N ALA A 102 -9.79 -17.43 5.19
CA ALA A 102 -11.16 -17.24 5.65
C ALA A 102 -12.15 -17.00 4.49
N TYR A 103 -11.69 -16.35 3.42
CA TYR A 103 -12.46 -16.13 2.19
C TYR A 103 -12.56 -17.42 1.37
N LEU A 104 -11.43 -18.07 1.09
CA LEU A 104 -11.39 -19.30 0.30
C LEU A 104 -12.18 -20.45 0.94
N ARG A 105 -12.28 -20.49 2.29
CA ARG A 105 -13.13 -21.45 2.99
C ARG A 105 -14.62 -21.28 2.65
N ARG A 106 -15.07 -20.05 2.42
CA ARG A 106 -16.47 -19.74 2.05
C ARG A 106 -16.70 -19.89 0.53
N HIS A 107 -15.68 -19.62 -0.27
CA HIS A 107 -15.73 -19.62 -1.74
C HIS A 107 -14.55 -20.40 -2.33
N PRO A 108 -14.57 -21.75 -2.31
CA PRO A 108 -13.44 -22.56 -2.80
C PRO A 108 -13.23 -22.46 -4.32
N GLN A 109 -14.28 -22.13 -5.07
CA GLN A 109 -14.24 -21.91 -6.52
C GLN A 109 -13.29 -20.78 -6.96
N ASP A 110 -12.97 -19.85 -6.06
CA ASP A 110 -12.15 -18.67 -6.33
C ASP A 110 -10.65 -18.93 -6.12
N ILE A 111 -10.23 -20.18 -5.94
CA ILE A 111 -8.82 -20.54 -5.69
C ILE A 111 -7.87 -20.09 -6.81
N TRP A 112 -8.37 -20.02 -8.05
CA TRP A 112 -7.60 -19.54 -9.20
C TRP A 112 -7.26 -18.03 -9.12
N LEU A 113 -7.95 -17.25 -8.27
CA LEU A 113 -7.63 -15.85 -7.99
C LEU A 113 -6.44 -15.69 -7.04
N PHE A 114 -6.02 -16.76 -6.37
CA PHE A 114 -4.86 -16.73 -5.47
C PHE A 114 -3.57 -16.22 -6.13
N PRO A 115 -3.12 -16.74 -7.30
CA PRO A 115 -1.96 -16.18 -7.99
C PRO A 115 -2.13 -14.71 -8.35
N VAL A 116 -3.33 -14.29 -8.78
CA VAL A 116 -3.62 -12.88 -9.09
C VAL A 116 -3.44 -12.00 -7.84
N GLN A 117 -3.93 -12.46 -6.68
CA GLN A 117 -3.77 -11.78 -5.41
C GLN A 117 -2.29 -11.66 -4.99
N VAL A 118 -1.49 -12.71 -5.21
CA VAL A 118 -0.04 -12.68 -4.94
C VAL A 118 0.65 -11.66 -5.85
N CYS A 119 0.39 -11.69 -7.16
CA CYS A 119 0.93 -10.72 -8.12
C CYS A 119 0.51 -9.28 -7.77
N TRP A 120 -0.76 -9.08 -7.40
CA TRP A 120 -1.27 -7.79 -6.97
C TRP A 120 -0.54 -7.28 -5.72
N GLY A 121 -0.23 -8.15 -4.76
CA GLY A 121 0.57 -7.81 -3.59
C GLY A 121 1.96 -7.25 -3.94
N TYR A 122 2.65 -7.85 -4.90
CA TYR A 122 3.94 -7.34 -5.38
C TYR A 122 3.78 -6.00 -6.11
N PHE A 123 2.84 -5.91 -7.05
CA PHE A 123 2.59 -4.67 -7.78
C PHE A 123 2.22 -3.52 -6.84
N HIS A 124 1.34 -3.76 -5.87
CA HIS A 124 0.96 -2.75 -4.88
C HIS A 124 2.15 -2.33 -4.00
N SER A 125 3.09 -3.23 -3.71
CA SER A 125 4.31 -2.86 -2.98
C SER A 125 5.22 -1.91 -3.78
N LEU A 126 5.22 -1.99 -5.12
CA LEU A 126 5.89 -1.01 -5.99
C LEU A 126 5.19 0.34 -5.95
N ILE A 127 3.85 0.36 -5.95
CA ILE A 127 3.08 1.60 -5.77
C ILE A 127 3.45 2.27 -4.45
N LYS A 128 3.57 1.48 -3.37
CA LYS A 128 3.96 2.01 -2.06
C LYS A 128 5.37 2.61 -2.08
N LEU A 129 6.32 1.97 -2.77
CA LEU A 129 7.69 2.47 -2.90
C LEU A 129 7.71 3.78 -3.71
N TRP A 130 6.97 3.83 -4.82
CA TRP A 130 6.80 5.05 -5.60
C TRP A 130 6.11 6.18 -4.80
N ALA A 131 5.11 5.82 -4.00
CA ALA A 131 4.44 6.76 -3.10
C ALA A 131 5.37 7.29 -2.00
N LEU A 132 6.34 6.50 -1.54
CA LEU A 132 7.37 6.96 -0.61
C LEU A 132 8.27 8.01 -1.25
N LEU A 133 8.71 7.81 -2.50
CA LEU A 133 9.55 8.79 -3.22
C LEU A 133 8.77 10.06 -3.60
N THR A 134 7.45 9.95 -3.75
CA THR A 134 6.56 11.06 -4.16
C THR A 134 5.64 11.53 -3.03
N PHE A 135 6.03 11.35 -1.76
CA PHE A 135 5.17 11.62 -0.61
C PHE A 135 4.79 13.10 -0.43
N TRP A 136 5.55 14.01 -1.05
CA TRP A 136 5.32 15.46 -1.03
C TRP A 136 4.15 15.91 -1.94
N ASP A 137 3.75 15.09 -2.91
CA ASP A 137 2.65 15.39 -3.82
C ASP A 137 1.28 15.08 -3.18
N GLY A 138 0.59 16.15 -2.77
CA GLY A 138 -0.74 16.14 -2.17
C GLY A 138 -1.90 16.39 -3.13
N ALA A 139 -1.70 16.32 -4.45
CA ALA A 139 -2.73 16.64 -5.43
C ALA A 139 -3.96 15.71 -5.31
N TRP A 140 -5.16 16.30 -5.32
CA TRP A 140 -6.42 15.57 -5.34
C TRP A 140 -6.77 15.12 -6.76
N SER A 141 -6.55 13.84 -7.06
CA SER A 141 -6.82 13.24 -8.38
C SER A 141 -8.30 13.13 -8.77
N GLY A 142 -9.21 13.60 -7.92
CA GLY A 142 -10.66 13.43 -8.09
C GLY A 142 -11.39 14.62 -8.71
N ARG A 143 -10.77 15.80 -8.77
CA ARG A 143 -11.42 17.02 -9.27
C ARG A 143 -10.43 17.82 -10.10
N ASP A 144 -10.81 18.14 -11.33
CA ASP A 144 -10.07 19.08 -12.14
C ASP A 144 -10.35 20.49 -11.62
N LEU A 145 -9.45 21.02 -10.80
CA LEU A 145 -9.57 22.36 -10.24
C LEU A 145 -9.44 23.45 -11.31
N SER A 146 -8.94 23.11 -12.51
CA SER A 146 -8.88 24.04 -13.65
C SER A 146 -10.25 24.24 -14.30
N ALA A 147 -11.18 23.30 -14.10
CA ALA A 147 -12.54 23.37 -14.62
C ALA A 147 -13.52 24.11 -13.69
N VAL A 148 -13.10 24.49 -12.48
CA VAL A 148 -13.92 25.27 -11.56
C VAL A 148 -13.79 26.75 -11.93
N PRO A 149 -14.89 27.44 -12.31
CA PRO A 149 -14.84 28.88 -12.55
C PRO A 149 -14.41 29.59 -11.28
N VAL A 150 -13.24 30.23 -11.30
CA VAL A 150 -12.81 31.11 -10.22
C VAL A 150 -13.62 32.40 -10.35
N ASP A 151 -14.62 32.57 -9.49
CA ASP A 151 -15.34 33.84 -9.40
C ASP A 151 -14.38 34.93 -8.88
N LYS A 152 -13.85 35.73 -9.81
CA LYS A 152 -12.93 36.85 -9.53
C LYS A 152 -13.66 38.08 -8.95
N GLY A 153 -14.99 38.05 -8.81
CA GLY A 153 -15.81 39.24 -8.57
C GLY A 153 -15.87 39.79 -7.14
N ARG A 154 -15.41 39.07 -6.10
CA ARG A 154 -15.70 39.44 -4.70
C ARG A 154 -14.59 40.14 -3.92
N ARG A 155 -13.42 40.41 -4.53
CA ARG A 155 -12.25 40.97 -3.84
C ARG A 155 -12.09 42.49 -3.95
N SER A 156 -12.97 43.19 -4.69
CA SER A 156 -12.86 44.64 -4.92
C SER A 156 -13.79 45.51 -4.07
N GLN A 157 -14.62 44.95 -3.18
CA GLN A 157 -15.62 45.75 -2.41
C GLN A 157 -15.28 45.99 -0.92
N SER A 158 -14.11 45.54 -0.42
CA SER A 158 -13.77 45.72 1.00
C SER A 158 -12.61 46.68 1.27
N THR A 159 -12.21 47.50 0.29
CA THR A 159 -11.18 48.53 0.48
C THR A 159 -11.66 49.86 -0.11
N SER A 160 -12.55 50.52 0.62
CA SER A 160 -12.76 51.96 0.50
C SER A 160 -13.18 52.46 1.90
N PRO A 161 -12.39 53.34 2.54
CA PRO A 161 -12.73 53.96 3.82
C PRO A 161 -13.89 54.96 3.70
#